data_AF-A0AAD5MJH3-F1
#
_entry.id   AF-A0AAD5MJH3-F1
#
_cell.length_a   1.000
_cell.length_b   1.000
_cell.length_c   1.000
_cell.angle_alpha   90.00
_cell.angle_beta   90.00
_cell.angle_gamma   90.00
#
_symmetry.space_group_name_H-M   'P 1'
#
loop_
_entity.id
_entity.type
_entity.pdbx_description
1 polymer ?
#
loop_
_entity_poly.entity_id
_entity_poly.type
_entity_poly.pdbx_seq_one_letter_code
_entity_poly.pdbx_strand_id
1 'polypeptide(L)'
;MACSVVKVKRKFNSRLRLIYAGKNNNLMSAKTSKVLSWYQSTADKRILRRHKIGPPDVHPQEPRQEEDNLSNERLRKGYQVGTTPYEHEYLLFNSRSAKLDRLDEAHTKFGVLLNSVLHRKGEINANLDKERRKNRETAGAQFASAKAKERASWFTDLARGKALSQLAKKVPTIKRREEGLEYLCDYKIPSFRALWYLKVTAALTGSPNTTKQKKSISDLFSAEYKDIFVKAIKEITIRMWDVNDISTCPIYKERWIYISNLSKSAFEDGVIERQDFLNELCDIFSDFFVRRVKNEEKLPQLRIYLLFLTQFLRHINNNLILARRLAHMIAMKLRLYKMEYDEQNNTVSKGAEAFTALAQCSALRPVIHLLTAVLQNIVIDAPAAVIWNKFKVSTTDKLPFILSQLCGSPLDLLPCAVHELPLPAGKDSERFAEILKLRTTEIVRRSQAVQGKWSFNQKEQFVFAKLVDSCLDVIGILDSSDILEPNVIPAIATRIFNF
;
A
#
# COMPACT_ATOMS: atom_id res chain seq x y z
N MET A 1 -8.51 -43.48 -27.68
CA MET A 1 -9.11 -43.39 -29.03
C MET A 1 -9.34 -41.92 -29.35
N ALA A 2 -8.47 -41.37 -30.21
CA ALA A 2 -8.83 -40.80 -31.52
C ALA A 2 -9.57 -39.45 -31.38
N CYS A 3 -8.93 -38.29 -31.58
CA CYS A 3 -8.43 -37.78 -32.86
C CYS A 3 -9.53 -37.77 -33.94
N SER A 4 -9.74 -36.61 -34.60
CA SER A 4 -10.48 -36.38 -35.85
C SER A 4 -11.80 -35.59 -35.77
N VAL A 5 -11.73 -34.28 -35.49
CA VAL A 5 -12.77 -33.33 -35.94
C VAL A 5 -12.11 -32.15 -36.66
N VAL A 6 -11.33 -32.47 -37.70
CA VAL A 6 -10.84 -31.49 -38.70
C VAL A 6 -10.96 -32.14 -40.07
N LYS A 7 -12.17 -32.43 -40.56
CA LYS A 7 -12.38 -32.87 -41.96
C LYS A 7 -13.84 -32.95 -42.46
N VAL A 8 -14.74 -32.01 -42.13
CA VAL A 8 -16.13 -32.05 -42.68
C VAL A 8 -16.61 -30.70 -43.25
N LYS A 9 -15.72 -29.85 -43.77
CA LYS A 9 -16.13 -28.62 -44.51
C LYS A 9 -15.61 -28.53 -45.94
N ARG A 10 -15.20 -29.66 -46.55
CA ARG A 10 -14.61 -29.70 -47.90
C ARG A 10 -15.45 -30.40 -48.98
N LYS A 11 -16.71 -30.79 -48.71
CA LYS A 11 -17.46 -31.67 -49.65
C LYS A 11 -18.82 -31.18 -50.14
N PHE A 12 -19.14 -29.89 -50.01
CA PHE A 12 -20.46 -29.37 -50.42
C PHE A 12 -20.47 -28.42 -51.65
N ASN A 13 -19.33 -28.14 -52.29
CA ASN A 13 -19.26 -27.17 -53.39
C ASN A 13 -18.95 -27.76 -54.77
N SER A 14 -19.10 -29.08 -54.94
CA SER A 14 -18.70 -29.80 -56.16
C SER A 14 -19.85 -30.21 -57.10
N ARG A 15 -21.06 -29.62 -57.03
CA ARG A 15 -22.19 -30.14 -57.82
C ARG A 15 -23.17 -29.16 -58.49
N LEU A 16 -22.78 -27.92 -58.75
CA LEU A 16 -23.64 -26.96 -59.49
C LEU A 16 -22.92 -26.22 -60.64
N ARG A 17 -21.97 -26.89 -61.32
CA ARG A 17 -21.42 -26.43 -62.61
C ARG A 17 -21.77 -27.40 -63.73
N LEU A 18 -23.04 -27.36 -64.10
CA LEU A 18 -23.60 -27.77 -65.39
C LEU A 18 -24.89 -26.94 -65.44
N ILE A 19 -24.93 -25.85 -66.20
CA ILE A 19 -25.62 -25.80 -67.49
C ILE A 19 -25.45 -24.37 -68.05
N TYR A 20 -25.33 -24.28 -69.38
CA TYR A 20 -25.15 -23.13 -70.28
C TYR A 20 -23.72 -22.62 -70.57
N ALA A 21 -23.22 -23.18 -71.67
CA ALA A 21 -22.14 -22.69 -72.50
C ALA A 21 -22.54 -21.42 -73.29
N GLY A 22 -21.55 -20.57 -73.55
CA GLY A 22 -21.52 -19.62 -74.66
C GLY A 22 -20.12 -19.63 -75.24
N LYS A 23 -19.98 -20.16 -76.46
CA LYS A 23 -18.73 -20.30 -77.22
C LYS A 23 -18.05 -18.95 -77.43
N ASN A 24 -16.74 -18.89 -77.24
CA ASN A 24 -15.89 -18.17 -78.20
C ASN A 24 -14.56 -18.91 -78.33
N ASN A 25 -14.43 -19.61 -79.46
CA ASN A 25 -13.20 -20.18 -79.96
C ASN A 25 -12.28 -19.06 -80.41
N ASN A 26 -11.08 -19.00 -79.85
CA ASN A 26 -9.85 -18.82 -80.62
C ASN A 26 -8.65 -19.04 -79.69
N LEU A 27 -8.15 -20.27 -79.72
CA LEU A 27 -6.90 -20.67 -79.09
C LEU A 27 -5.76 -20.24 -80.01
N MET A 28 -5.12 -19.11 -79.71
CA MET A 28 -3.81 -18.78 -80.27
C MET A 28 -2.74 -19.17 -79.26
N SER A 29 -2.01 -20.20 -79.64
CA SER A 29 -0.85 -20.75 -78.95
C SER A 29 0.31 -19.74 -78.98
N ALA A 30 0.57 -19.11 -77.85
CA ALA A 30 1.87 -18.50 -77.54
C ALA A 30 2.20 -18.84 -76.09
N LYS A 31 3.42 -19.34 -75.83
CA LYS A 31 3.92 -19.65 -74.48
C LYS A 31 3.93 -18.37 -73.64
N THR A 32 2.87 -18.11 -72.87
CA THR A 32 2.78 -16.98 -71.94
C THR A 32 3.39 -17.35 -70.59
N SER A 33 4.21 -16.44 -70.05
CA SER A 33 4.82 -16.49 -68.72
C SER A 33 3.90 -17.04 -67.62
N LYS A 34 4.46 -17.80 -66.66
CA LYS A 34 3.74 -18.31 -65.47
C LYS A 34 3.31 -17.20 -64.48
N VAL A 35 3.65 -15.94 -64.74
CA VAL A 35 3.28 -14.79 -63.92
C VAL A 35 1.94 -14.24 -64.42
N LEU A 36 0.87 -14.49 -63.64
CA LEU A 36 -0.45 -13.89 -63.87
C LEU A 36 -0.37 -12.37 -63.70
N SER A 37 -0.88 -11.62 -64.68
CA SER A 37 -0.87 -10.16 -64.65
C SER A 37 -1.79 -9.60 -63.56
N TRP A 38 -1.35 -8.52 -62.90
CA TRP A 38 -2.17 -7.79 -61.94
C TRP A 38 -3.44 -7.18 -62.57
N TYR A 39 -3.47 -6.98 -63.88
CA TYR A 39 -4.61 -6.37 -64.58
C TYR A 39 -5.57 -7.40 -65.20
N GLN A 40 -5.20 -8.69 -65.19
CA GLN A 40 -5.97 -9.76 -65.83
C GLN A 40 -6.81 -10.61 -64.85
N SER A 41 -6.73 -10.34 -63.54
CA SER A 41 -7.51 -11.05 -62.53
C SER A 41 -8.48 -10.09 -61.81
N THR A 42 -9.78 -10.39 -61.82
CA THR A 42 -10.75 -9.68 -60.98
C THR A 42 -10.43 -9.88 -59.49
N ALA A 43 -10.64 -8.83 -58.67
CA ALA A 43 -10.25 -8.79 -57.24
C ALA A 43 -10.78 -10.00 -56.44
N ASP A 44 -12.00 -10.47 -56.75
CA ASP A 44 -12.67 -11.58 -56.06
C ASP A 44 -11.98 -12.95 -56.20
N LYS A 45 -11.06 -13.11 -57.16
CA LYS A 45 -10.36 -14.37 -57.40
C LYS A 45 -8.97 -14.44 -56.78
N ARG A 46 -8.52 -13.40 -56.06
CA ARG A 46 -7.21 -13.40 -55.40
C ARG A 46 -7.30 -13.93 -53.97
N ILE A 47 -6.63 -15.05 -53.73
CA ILE A 47 -6.37 -15.54 -52.38
C ILE A 47 -5.31 -14.61 -51.76
N LEU A 48 -5.62 -13.96 -50.62
CA LEU A 48 -4.64 -13.22 -49.84
C LEU A 48 -3.50 -14.16 -49.42
N ARG A 49 -2.33 -14.01 -50.06
CA ARG A 49 -1.15 -14.84 -49.74
C ARG A 49 -0.62 -14.43 -48.36
N ARG A 50 -0.86 -15.27 -47.36
CA ARG A 50 -0.50 -15.05 -45.93
C ARG A 50 0.97 -14.73 -45.63
N HIS A 51 1.91 -14.90 -46.57
CA HIS A 51 3.35 -14.91 -46.24
C HIS A 51 4.13 -13.67 -46.66
N LYS A 52 3.53 -12.69 -47.35
CA LYS A 52 4.26 -11.51 -47.86
C LYS A 52 3.36 -10.28 -48.01
N ILE A 53 2.66 -9.91 -46.95
CA ILE A 53 2.12 -8.55 -46.89
C ILE A 53 3.15 -7.82 -46.04
N GLY A 54 3.99 -7.00 -46.68
CA GLY A 54 4.90 -6.09 -45.98
C GLY A 54 4.10 -5.07 -45.16
N PRO A 55 4.75 -4.03 -44.63
CA PRO A 55 4.01 -2.90 -44.07
C PRO A 55 2.92 -2.43 -45.06
N PRO A 56 1.74 -2.01 -44.59
CA PRO A 56 0.72 -1.45 -45.46
C PRO A 56 1.33 -0.35 -46.35
N ASP A 57 0.94 -0.31 -47.62
CA ASP A 57 1.43 0.66 -48.60
C ASP A 57 2.94 0.57 -48.92
N VAL A 58 3.59 -0.54 -48.59
CA VAL A 58 5.00 -0.80 -48.94
C VAL A 58 5.09 -1.99 -49.90
N HIS A 59 5.49 -1.69 -51.13
CA HIS A 59 5.64 -2.66 -52.22
C HIS A 59 7.10 -2.75 -52.67
N PRO A 60 7.93 -3.57 -51.99
CA PRO A 60 9.31 -3.75 -52.41
C PRO A 60 9.37 -4.45 -53.77
N GLN A 61 10.35 -4.08 -54.61
CA GLN A 61 10.62 -4.80 -55.85
C GLN A 61 11.10 -6.23 -55.54
N GLU A 62 10.52 -7.20 -56.21
CA GLU A 62 10.87 -8.61 -56.08
C GLU A 62 11.37 -9.16 -57.42
N PRO A 63 12.37 -10.07 -57.42
CA PRO A 63 12.78 -10.71 -58.65
C PRO A 63 11.63 -11.49 -59.31
N ARG A 64 11.54 -11.43 -60.65
CA ARG A 64 10.53 -12.12 -61.47
C ARG A 64 9.13 -11.49 -61.33
N GLN A 65 9.08 -10.19 -61.16
CA GLN A 65 7.84 -9.43 -61.23
C GLN A 65 7.30 -9.41 -62.66
N GLU A 66 6.05 -8.98 -62.82
CA GLU A 66 5.42 -8.94 -64.14
C GLU A 66 6.22 -8.09 -65.12
N GLU A 67 6.79 -6.96 -64.67
CA GLU A 67 7.68 -6.09 -65.46
C GLU A 67 8.92 -6.79 -66.03
N ASP A 68 9.46 -7.79 -65.32
CA ASP A 68 10.66 -8.54 -65.75
C ASP A 68 10.39 -9.50 -66.94
N ASN A 69 9.13 -9.68 -67.31
CA ASN A 69 8.76 -10.56 -68.43
C ASN A 69 8.98 -9.84 -69.79
N LEU A 70 10.12 -10.14 -70.43
CA LEU A 70 10.54 -9.64 -71.73
C LEU A 70 9.93 -10.45 -72.90
N SER A 71 8.60 -10.43 -73.02
CA SER A 71 7.95 -11.05 -74.19
C SER A 71 8.28 -10.28 -75.49
N ASN A 72 8.26 -10.96 -76.64
CA ASN A 72 8.51 -10.35 -77.95
C ASN A 72 7.62 -9.11 -78.22
N GLU A 73 6.39 -9.11 -77.71
CA GLU A 73 5.48 -7.97 -77.84
C GLU A 73 5.92 -6.78 -77.00
N ARG A 74 6.38 -7.00 -75.76
CA ARG A 74 6.89 -5.95 -74.87
C ARG A 74 8.24 -5.39 -75.33
N LEU A 75 9.09 -6.22 -75.93
CA LEU A 75 10.34 -5.77 -76.54
C LEU A 75 10.10 -4.83 -77.73
N ARG A 76 8.98 -5.01 -78.46
CA ARG A 76 8.63 -4.17 -79.62
C ARG A 76 7.82 -2.93 -79.25
N LYS A 77 6.87 -3.03 -78.32
CA LYS A 77 5.91 -1.96 -77.98
C LYS A 77 6.19 -1.26 -76.65
N GLY A 78 7.18 -1.73 -75.88
CA GLY A 78 7.39 -1.34 -74.50
C GLY A 78 6.44 -2.03 -73.52
N TYR A 79 6.67 -1.82 -72.22
CA TYR A 79 5.76 -2.30 -71.16
C TYR A 79 4.51 -1.43 -71.13
N GLN A 80 3.36 -2.00 -71.52
CA GLN A 80 2.07 -1.31 -71.53
C GLN A 80 1.22 -1.80 -70.37
N VAL A 81 0.86 -0.89 -69.46
CA VAL A 81 -0.15 -1.14 -68.44
C VAL A 81 -1.50 -0.74 -69.02
N GLY A 82 -2.41 -1.69 -69.17
CA GLY A 82 -3.79 -1.35 -69.48
C GLY A 82 -4.37 -0.57 -68.31
N THR A 83 -4.59 0.73 -68.49
CA THR A 83 -5.42 1.51 -67.58
C THR A 83 -6.82 0.94 -67.62
N THR A 84 -7.13 0.08 -66.66
CA THR A 84 -8.49 -0.35 -66.37
C THR A 84 -9.32 0.89 -66.06
N PRO A 85 -10.39 1.19 -66.82
CA PRO A 85 -11.22 2.38 -66.62
C PRO A 85 -12.17 2.15 -65.45
N TYR A 86 -11.64 1.82 -64.27
CA TYR A 86 -12.45 1.67 -63.05
C TYR A 86 -13.11 3.00 -62.67
N GLU A 87 -12.53 4.13 -63.05
CA GLU A 87 -13.13 5.46 -62.85
C GLU A 87 -14.49 5.59 -63.55
N HIS A 88 -14.61 5.03 -64.75
CA HIS A 88 -15.85 5.06 -65.52
C HIS A 88 -16.90 4.10 -64.94
N GLU A 89 -16.49 2.91 -64.49
CA GLU A 89 -17.38 1.97 -63.78
C GLU A 89 -17.84 2.53 -62.44
N TYR A 90 -16.99 3.24 -61.69
CA TYR A 90 -17.36 3.83 -60.40
C TYR A 90 -18.35 4.98 -60.56
N LEU A 91 -18.15 5.84 -61.57
CA LEU A 91 -19.10 6.90 -61.94
C LEU A 91 -20.45 6.31 -62.36
N LEU A 92 -20.45 5.26 -63.20
CA LEU A 92 -21.68 4.56 -63.61
C LEU A 92 -22.34 3.80 -62.45
N PHE A 93 -21.57 3.20 -61.56
CA PHE A 93 -22.07 2.47 -60.40
C PHE A 93 -22.67 3.41 -59.34
N ASN A 94 -22.08 4.59 -59.14
CA ASN A 94 -22.61 5.62 -58.26
C ASN A 94 -23.78 6.40 -58.88
N SER A 95 -23.88 6.50 -60.20
CA SER A 95 -25.05 7.10 -60.86
C SER A 95 -26.26 6.15 -60.89
N ARG A 96 -26.04 4.83 -60.87
CA ARG A 96 -27.11 3.80 -60.83
C ARG A 96 -27.78 3.64 -59.46
N SER A 97 -27.20 4.16 -58.39
CA SER A 97 -27.77 4.11 -57.05
C SER A 97 -27.44 5.42 -56.32
N ALA A 98 -28.46 6.22 -56.00
CA ALA A 98 -28.33 7.46 -55.26
C ALA A 98 -27.93 7.19 -53.80
N LYS A 99 -26.67 6.80 -53.59
CA LYS A 99 -26.11 6.49 -52.27
C LYS A 99 -26.12 7.70 -51.33
N LEU A 100 -26.11 8.91 -51.88
CA LEU A 100 -26.26 10.15 -51.12
C LEU A 100 -27.63 10.25 -50.41
N ASP A 101 -28.66 9.54 -50.88
CA ASP A 101 -30.00 9.59 -50.27
C ASP A 101 -30.09 8.71 -49.00
N ARG A 102 -29.06 7.91 -48.68
CA ARG A 102 -29.03 6.98 -47.54
C ARG A 102 -27.86 7.25 -46.59
N LEU A 103 -27.43 8.50 -46.49
CA LEU A 103 -26.28 8.89 -45.67
C LEU A 103 -26.45 8.50 -44.20
N ASP A 104 -27.65 8.68 -43.63
CA ASP A 104 -27.92 8.34 -42.23
C ASP A 104 -27.84 6.84 -41.95
N GLU A 105 -28.36 6.02 -42.85
CA GLU A 105 -28.26 4.56 -42.77
C GLU A 105 -26.79 4.11 -42.91
N ALA A 106 -26.04 4.74 -43.81
CA ALA A 106 -24.62 4.47 -44.02
C ALA A 106 -23.77 4.86 -42.80
N HIS A 107 -24.01 6.03 -42.20
CA HIS A 107 -23.36 6.48 -40.97
C HIS A 107 -23.63 5.53 -39.81
N THR A 108 -24.88 5.09 -39.67
CA THR A 108 -25.27 4.14 -38.61
C THR A 108 -24.55 2.81 -38.78
N LYS A 109 -24.55 2.24 -40.00
CA LYS A 109 -23.84 0.97 -40.29
C LYS A 109 -22.33 1.09 -40.10
N PHE A 110 -21.73 2.20 -40.52
CA PHE A 110 -20.31 2.46 -40.31
C PHE A 110 -19.98 2.58 -38.82
N GLY A 111 -20.78 3.32 -38.05
CA GLY A 111 -20.61 3.45 -36.60
C GLY A 111 -20.66 2.09 -35.88
N VAL A 112 -21.62 1.24 -36.24
CA VAL A 112 -21.71 -0.14 -35.71
C VAL A 112 -20.47 -0.96 -36.06
N LEU A 113 -20.02 -0.92 -37.32
CA LEU A 113 -18.84 -1.65 -37.76
C LEU A 113 -17.57 -1.17 -37.04
N LEU A 114 -17.36 0.15 -36.98
CA LEU A 114 -16.20 0.75 -36.33
C LEU A 114 -16.15 0.40 -34.85
N ASN A 115 -17.28 0.51 -34.15
CA ASN A 115 -17.38 0.13 -32.73
C ASN A 115 -17.09 -1.35 -32.51
N SER A 116 -17.58 -2.23 -33.38
CA SER A 116 -17.26 -3.67 -33.32
C SER A 116 -15.76 -3.93 -33.46
N VAL A 117 -15.09 -3.25 -34.40
CA VAL A 117 -13.63 -3.35 -34.59
C VAL A 117 -12.86 -2.82 -33.38
N LEU A 118 -13.24 -1.65 -32.86
CA LEU A 118 -12.61 -1.06 -31.67
C LEU A 118 -12.76 -1.94 -30.44
N HIS A 119 -13.97 -2.47 -30.21
CA HIS A 119 -14.24 -3.40 -29.12
C HIS A 119 -13.37 -4.65 -29.23
N ARG A 120 -13.33 -5.27 -30.41
CA ARG A 120 -12.52 -6.48 -30.63
C ARG A 120 -11.02 -6.24 -30.47
N LYS A 121 -10.52 -5.07 -30.91
CA LYS A 121 -9.13 -4.65 -30.67
C LYS A 121 -8.84 -4.49 -29.19
N GLY A 122 -9.77 -3.90 -28.43
CA GLY A 122 -9.68 -3.76 -26.98
C GLY A 122 -9.59 -5.11 -26.26
N GLU A 123 -10.45 -6.06 -26.62
CA GLU A 123 -10.44 -7.43 -26.04
C GLU A 123 -9.11 -8.15 -26.27
N ILE A 124 -8.57 -8.08 -27.49
CA ILE A 124 -7.31 -8.75 -27.83
C ILE A 124 -6.14 -8.13 -27.05
N ASN A 125 -6.09 -6.80 -26.96
CA ASN A 125 -5.04 -6.11 -26.20
C ASN A 125 -5.12 -6.43 -24.70
N ALA A 126 -6.32 -6.48 -24.11
CA ALA A 126 -6.50 -6.84 -22.71
C ALA A 126 -6.09 -8.30 -22.40
N ASN A 127 -6.25 -9.22 -23.35
CA ASN A 127 -5.86 -10.61 -23.17
C ASN A 127 -4.34 -10.84 -23.24
N LEU A 128 -3.59 -10.01 -23.99
CA LEU A 128 -2.11 -10.05 -23.98
C LEU A 128 -1.55 -9.77 -22.57
N ASP A 129 -2.19 -8.87 -21.82
CA ASP A 129 -1.78 -8.59 -20.44
C ASP A 129 -2.07 -9.75 -19.48
N LYS A 130 -3.15 -10.51 -19.71
CA LYS A 130 -3.42 -11.74 -18.95
C LYS A 130 -2.38 -12.83 -19.21
N GLU A 131 -1.99 -13.05 -20.47
CA GLU A 131 -0.93 -14.02 -20.82
C GLU A 131 0.45 -13.57 -20.30
N ARG A 132 0.76 -12.27 -20.35
CA ARG A 132 1.98 -11.70 -19.73
C ARG A 132 2.01 -11.88 -18.21
N ARG A 133 0.87 -11.77 -17.53
CA ARG A 133 0.77 -12.03 -16.08
C ARG A 133 0.99 -13.51 -15.76
N LYS A 134 0.39 -14.42 -16.52
CA LYS A 134 0.56 -15.88 -16.34
C LYS A 134 2.02 -16.34 -16.51
N ASN A 135 2.79 -15.71 -17.41
CA ASN A 135 4.22 -16.00 -17.58
C ASN A 135 5.14 -15.35 -16.52
N ARG A 136 4.63 -14.41 -15.69
CA ARG A 136 5.39 -13.74 -14.63
C ARG A 136 5.25 -14.41 -13.26
N GLU A 137 4.18 -15.17 -13.04
CA GLU A 137 4.01 -15.95 -11.82
C GLU A 137 5.05 -17.08 -11.81
N THR A 138 6.18 -16.85 -11.13
CA THR A 138 7.25 -17.82 -10.79
C THR A 138 8.17 -18.33 -11.91
N ALA A 139 8.49 -17.53 -12.92
CA ALA A 139 9.59 -17.86 -13.83
C ALA A 139 10.97 -17.57 -13.19
N GLY A 140 11.41 -18.43 -12.26
CA GLY A 140 12.84 -18.63 -11.96
C GLY A 140 13.32 -18.47 -10.53
N ALA A 141 12.46 -18.11 -9.56
CA ALA A 141 12.86 -18.09 -8.15
C ALA A 141 12.65 -19.48 -7.51
N GLN A 142 13.66 -20.02 -6.83
CA GLN A 142 13.55 -21.33 -6.17
C GLN A 142 14.52 -21.45 -4.99
N PHE A 143 14.13 -22.26 -4.01
CA PHE A 143 15.02 -22.68 -2.94
C PHE A 143 16.08 -23.66 -3.46
N ALA A 144 17.29 -23.57 -2.89
CA ALA A 144 18.38 -24.49 -3.14
C ALA A 144 19.01 -24.91 -1.81
N SER A 145 19.21 -26.22 -1.63
CA SER A 145 20.05 -26.73 -0.55
C SER A 145 21.47 -26.24 -0.75
N ALA A 146 22.05 -25.61 0.28
CA ALA A 146 23.37 -25.03 0.21
C ALA A 146 24.14 -25.36 1.49
N LYS A 147 25.40 -25.81 1.35
CA LYS A 147 26.33 -25.99 2.48
C LYS A 147 26.74 -24.64 3.07
N ALA A 148 27.30 -24.62 4.27
CA ALA A 148 27.67 -23.37 4.96
C ALA A 148 28.53 -22.41 4.09
N LYS A 149 29.53 -22.93 3.38
CA LYS A 149 30.39 -22.15 2.47
C LYS A 149 29.62 -21.57 1.28
N GLU A 150 28.67 -22.32 0.72
CA GLU A 150 27.84 -21.87 -0.40
C GLU A 150 26.84 -20.79 0.06
N ARG A 151 26.27 -20.94 1.26
CA ARG A 151 25.42 -19.90 1.88
C ARG A 151 26.21 -18.62 2.11
N ALA A 152 27.41 -18.71 2.69
CA ALA A 152 28.30 -17.58 2.91
C ALA A 152 28.62 -16.84 1.60
N SER A 153 28.94 -17.59 0.53
CA SER A 153 29.17 -17.03 -0.80
C SER A 153 27.93 -16.33 -1.35
N TRP A 154 26.75 -16.91 -1.16
CA TRP A 154 25.50 -16.33 -1.64
C TRP A 154 25.16 -15.01 -0.92
N PHE A 155 25.32 -14.95 0.40
CA PHE A 155 25.10 -13.71 1.17
C PHE A 155 26.17 -12.66 0.88
N THR A 156 27.40 -13.08 0.60
CA THR A 156 28.46 -12.17 0.11
C THR A 156 28.07 -11.56 -1.24
N ASP A 157 27.56 -12.37 -2.17
CA ASP A 157 27.08 -11.90 -3.47
C ASP A 157 25.89 -10.93 -3.32
N LEU A 158 24.98 -11.22 -2.39
CA LEU A 158 23.85 -10.34 -2.07
C LEU A 158 24.32 -8.99 -1.52
N ALA A 159 25.31 -9.00 -0.62
CA ALA A 159 25.92 -7.79 -0.07
C ALA A 159 26.65 -6.96 -1.15
N ARG A 160 27.47 -7.61 -1.98
CA ARG A 160 28.26 -6.97 -3.06
C ARG A 160 27.44 -6.54 -4.26
N GLY A 161 26.22 -7.03 -4.35
CA GLY A 161 25.23 -6.53 -5.29
C GLY A 161 25.14 -7.18 -6.63
N LYS A 162 25.35 -8.49 -6.63
CA LYS A 162 24.93 -9.36 -7.70
C LYS A 162 23.44 -9.16 -8.02
N ALA A 163 23.09 -9.31 -9.30
CA ALA A 163 21.73 -9.09 -9.76
C ALA A 163 20.73 -10.00 -9.04
N LEU A 164 19.64 -9.42 -8.52
CA LEU A 164 18.61 -10.15 -7.76
C LEU A 164 17.97 -11.27 -8.60
N SER A 165 17.83 -11.07 -9.91
CA SER A 165 17.33 -12.08 -10.86
C SER A 165 18.25 -13.30 -10.99
N GLN A 166 19.56 -13.14 -10.77
CA GLN A 166 20.51 -14.26 -10.73
C GLN A 166 20.46 -14.97 -9.37
N LEU A 167 20.39 -14.20 -8.27
CA LEU A 167 20.32 -14.74 -6.92
C LEU A 167 19.02 -15.52 -6.66
N ALA A 168 17.90 -15.06 -7.23
CA ALA A 168 16.59 -15.71 -7.12
C ALA A 168 16.60 -17.18 -7.56
N LYS A 169 17.46 -17.54 -8.53
CA LYS A 169 17.53 -18.90 -9.09
C LYS A 169 18.01 -19.96 -8.11
N LYS A 170 18.68 -19.55 -7.03
CA LYS A 170 19.26 -20.45 -6.02
C LYS A 170 19.23 -19.77 -4.66
N VAL A 171 18.04 -19.45 -4.13
CA VAL A 171 17.91 -18.87 -2.78
C VAL A 171 18.26 -19.95 -1.75
N PRO A 172 19.21 -19.74 -0.83
CA PRO A 172 19.58 -20.75 0.14
C PRO A 172 18.42 -21.12 1.07
N THR A 173 18.18 -22.42 1.26
CA THR A 173 17.26 -22.89 2.30
C THR A 173 17.91 -22.76 3.67
N ILE A 174 17.25 -22.03 4.58
CA ILE A 174 17.66 -21.90 5.98
C ILE A 174 16.60 -22.57 6.86
N LYS A 175 17.04 -23.42 7.80
CA LYS A 175 16.14 -24.21 8.65
C LYS A 175 15.37 -23.33 9.63
N ARG A 176 16.08 -22.40 10.29
CA ARG A 176 15.51 -21.43 11.24
C ARG A 176 15.59 -20.04 10.63
N ARG A 177 14.47 -19.35 10.47
CA ARG A 177 14.44 -18.06 9.78
C ARG A 177 15.19 -16.96 10.53
N GLU A 178 15.33 -17.11 11.84
CA GLU A 178 16.16 -16.27 12.70
C GLU A 178 17.62 -16.23 12.22
N GLU A 179 18.18 -17.37 11.80
CA GLU A 179 19.53 -17.44 11.23
C GLU A 179 19.63 -16.61 9.94
N GLY A 180 18.53 -16.47 9.20
CA GLY A 180 18.46 -15.57 8.06
C GLY A 180 18.73 -14.12 8.45
N LEU A 181 18.16 -13.63 9.55
CA LEU A 181 18.41 -12.29 10.06
C LEU A 181 19.86 -12.13 10.56
N GLU A 182 20.45 -13.18 11.13
CA GLU A 182 21.87 -13.19 11.51
C GLU A 182 22.78 -13.04 10.29
N TYR A 183 22.55 -13.80 9.21
CA TYR A 183 23.29 -13.66 7.95
C TYR A 183 23.16 -12.26 7.35
N LEU A 184 21.95 -11.68 7.36
CA LEU A 184 21.76 -10.30 6.91
C LEU A 184 22.66 -9.33 7.68
N CYS A 185 22.74 -9.51 8.99
CA CYS A 185 23.52 -8.66 9.90
C CYS A 185 25.04 -8.91 9.83
N ASP A 186 25.48 -10.16 9.66
CA ASP A 186 26.89 -10.54 9.55
C ASP A 186 27.52 -9.96 8.30
N TYR A 187 26.80 -10.08 7.18
CA TYR A 187 27.28 -9.63 5.86
C TYR A 187 26.91 -8.17 5.57
N LYS A 188 26.37 -7.44 6.55
CA LYS A 188 26.00 -6.01 6.45
C LYS A 188 25.19 -5.69 5.20
N ILE A 189 24.16 -6.51 4.94
CA ILE A 189 23.41 -6.41 3.69
C ILE A 189 22.58 -5.11 3.65
N PRO A 190 22.64 -4.30 2.58
CA PRO A 190 21.85 -3.07 2.50
C PRO A 190 20.35 -3.33 2.65
N SER A 191 19.64 -2.44 3.35
CA SER A 191 18.22 -2.64 3.74
C SER A 191 17.33 -3.08 2.59
N PHE A 192 17.40 -2.44 1.43
CA PHE A 192 16.59 -2.80 0.26
C PHE A 192 16.77 -4.27 -0.17
N ARG A 193 18.01 -4.78 -0.13
CA ARG A 193 18.32 -6.16 -0.50
C ARG A 193 17.96 -7.14 0.61
N ALA A 194 18.13 -6.74 1.86
CA ALA A 194 17.67 -7.51 3.01
C ALA A 194 16.14 -7.71 2.96
N LEU A 195 15.38 -6.64 2.71
CA LEU A 195 13.92 -6.71 2.52
C LEU A 195 13.52 -7.60 1.35
N TRP A 196 14.23 -7.49 0.23
CA TRP A 196 14.04 -8.41 -0.90
C TRP A 196 14.26 -9.87 -0.49
N TYR A 197 15.31 -10.17 0.27
CA TYR A 197 15.56 -11.52 0.78
C TYR A 197 14.43 -12.03 1.69
N LEU A 198 13.94 -11.21 2.62
CA LEU A 198 12.80 -11.56 3.47
C LEU A 198 11.54 -11.82 2.63
N LYS A 199 11.25 -10.98 1.64
CA LYS A 199 10.10 -11.15 0.74
C LYS A 199 10.21 -12.39 -0.14
N VAL A 200 11.38 -12.67 -0.74
CA VAL A 200 11.55 -13.82 -1.62
C VAL A 200 11.47 -15.14 -0.84
N THR A 201 12.01 -15.19 0.38
CA THR A 201 11.93 -16.38 1.25
C THR A 201 10.51 -16.65 1.74
N ALA A 202 9.75 -15.60 2.09
CA ALA A 202 8.32 -15.68 2.35
C ALA A 202 7.55 -16.20 1.13
N ALA A 203 7.73 -15.58 -0.04
CA ALA A 203 7.04 -15.96 -1.27
C ALA A 203 7.31 -17.42 -1.68
N LEU A 204 8.56 -17.88 -1.56
CA LEU A 204 8.93 -19.27 -1.88
C LEU A 204 8.39 -20.29 -0.88
N THR A 205 8.10 -19.88 0.36
CA THR A 205 7.52 -20.79 1.35
C THR A 205 5.98 -20.85 1.26
N GLY A 206 5.34 -19.78 0.80
CA GLY A 206 3.88 -19.65 0.68
C GLY A 206 3.22 -20.45 -0.46
N SER A 207 3.82 -21.52 -0.95
CA SER A 207 3.27 -22.33 -2.05
C SER A 207 2.01 -23.13 -1.61
N PRO A 208 0.98 -23.31 -2.47
CA PRO A 208 -0.43 -23.30 -2.07
C PRO A 208 -0.99 -24.69 -1.75
N ASN A 209 -0.69 -25.24 -0.57
CA ASN A 209 -1.26 -26.52 -0.13
C ASN A 209 -2.18 -26.44 1.10
N THR A 210 -2.74 -25.27 1.44
CA THR A 210 -3.56 -25.11 2.65
C THR A 210 -4.92 -24.46 2.40
N THR A 211 -5.89 -25.28 1.99
CA THR A 211 -7.30 -24.93 1.71
C THR A 211 -8.12 -24.48 2.94
N LYS A 212 -7.49 -24.08 4.06
CA LYS A 212 -8.16 -23.76 5.34
C LYS A 212 -7.60 -22.53 6.08
N GLN A 213 -6.86 -21.63 5.44
CA GLN A 213 -6.30 -20.47 6.14
C GLN A 213 -7.24 -19.25 6.11
N LYS A 214 -7.59 -18.72 7.30
CA LYS A 214 -8.39 -17.51 7.49
C LYS A 214 -7.61 -16.20 7.29
N LYS A 215 -6.27 -16.23 7.42
CA LYS A 215 -5.38 -15.08 7.24
C LYS A 215 -4.60 -15.23 5.92
N SER A 216 -4.24 -14.10 5.31
CA SER A 216 -3.39 -14.12 4.12
C SER A 216 -2.01 -14.69 4.47
N ILE A 217 -1.39 -15.38 3.51
CA ILE A 217 0.01 -15.85 3.60
C ILE A 217 0.96 -14.69 3.92
N SER A 218 0.68 -13.51 3.37
CA SER A 218 1.43 -12.28 3.67
C SER A 218 1.34 -11.91 5.16
N ASP A 219 0.16 -12.00 5.77
CA ASP A 219 -0.06 -11.63 7.17
C ASP A 219 0.65 -12.61 8.11
N LEU A 220 0.68 -13.90 7.75
CA LEU A 220 1.40 -14.92 8.52
C LEU A 220 2.90 -14.63 8.55
N PHE A 221 3.49 -14.33 7.40
CA PHE A 221 4.92 -13.97 7.36
C PHE A 221 5.22 -12.64 8.00
N SER A 222 4.29 -11.68 7.91
CA SER A 222 4.41 -10.39 8.58
C SER A 222 4.44 -10.55 10.10
N ALA A 223 3.59 -11.43 10.65
CA ALA A 223 3.58 -11.77 12.07
C ALA A 223 4.84 -12.55 12.50
N GLU A 224 5.28 -13.52 11.71
CA GLU A 224 6.49 -14.31 12.00
C GLU A 224 7.75 -13.42 11.99
N TYR A 225 7.92 -12.58 10.95
CA TYR A 225 9.06 -11.67 10.92
C TYR A 225 9.02 -10.66 12.05
N LYS A 226 7.82 -10.16 12.42
CA LYS A 226 7.67 -9.32 13.61
C LYS A 226 8.27 -10.02 14.85
N ASP A 227 7.93 -11.29 15.10
CA ASP A 227 8.47 -12.04 16.24
C ASP A 227 10.00 -12.20 16.19
N ILE A 228 10.54 -12.49 15.01
CA ILE A 228 11.99 -12.61 14.79
C ILE A 228 12.71 -11.30 15.09
N PHE A 229 12.19 -10.17 14.60
CA PHE A 229 12.79 -8.85 14.84
C PHE A 229 12.68 -8.44 16.32
N VAL A 230 11.51 -8.62 16.94
CA VAL A 230 11.30 -8.33 18.37
C VAL A 230 12.26 -9.15 19.23
N LYS A 231 12.39 -10.45 18.96
CA LYS A 231 13.32 -11.33 19.67
C LYS A 231 14.75 -10.86 19.53
N ALA A 232 15.20 -10.51 18.32
CA ALA A 232 16.54 -9.98 18.10
C ALA A 232 16.79 -8.67 18.86
N ILE A 233 15.83 -7.74 18.86
CA ILE A 233 15.91 -6.48 19.61
C ILE A 233 16.01 -6.75 21.12
N LYS A 234 15.17 -7.64 21.65
CA LYS A 234 15.17 -8.01 23.07
C LYS A 234 16.49 -8.67 23.48
N GLU A 235 16.99 -9.63 22.71
CA GLU A 235 18.26 -10.31 22.96
C GLU A 235 19.47 -9.35 22.89
N ILE A 236 19.49 -8.42 21.93
CA ILE A 236 20.54 -7.40 21.86
C ILE A 236 20.45 -6.45 23.07
N THR A 237 19.24 -6.05 23.47
CA THR A 237 19.02 -5.21 24.66
C THR A 237 19.53 -5.89 25.92
N ILE A 238 19.23 -7.18 26.12
CA ILE A 238 19.74 -7.98 27.24
C ILE A 238 21.27 -8.03 27.22
N ARG A 239 21.87 -8.35 26.07
CA ARG A 239 23.34 -8.43 25.96
C ARG A 239 24.06 -7.10 26.18
N MET A 240 23.41 -5.97 25.86
CA MET A 240 23.95 -4.64 26.13
C MET A 240 23.71 -4.18 27.58
N TRP A 241 22.89 -4.88 28.37
CA TRP A 241 22.49 -4.44 29.71
C TRP A 241 23.67 -4.39 30.68
N ASP A 242 24.54 -5.39 30.62
CA ASP A 242 25.70 -5.52 31.51
C ASP A 242 26.97 -4.83 30.97
N VAL A 243 26.85 -4.10 29.86
CA VAL A 243 27.96 -3.40 29.22
C VAL A 243 28.12 -2.01 29.83
N ASN A 244 29.28 -1.72 30.42
CA ASN A 244 29.57 -0.43 31.04
C ASN A 244 29.81 0.69 30.02
N ASP A 245 30.59 0.40 28.96
CA ASP A 245 30.81 1.35 27.86
C ASP A 245 30.23 0.81 26.54
N ILE A 246 29.07 1.33 26.17
CA ILE A 246 28.40 0.93 24.93
C ILE A 246 29.14 1.46 23.69
N SER A 247 29.86 2.58 23.82
CA SER A 247 30.47 3.27 22.69
C SER A 247 31.59 2.45 22.03
N THR A 248 32.19 1.51 22.78
CA THR A 248 33.21 0.57 22.29
C THR A 248 32.66 -0.84 22.03
N CYS A 249 31.42 -1.12 22.42
CA CYS A 249 30.81 -2.44 22.34
C CYS A 249 30.54 -2.87 20.88
N PRO A 250 31.09 -4.01 20.42
CA PRO A 250 30.80 -4.55 19.09
C PRO A 250 29.32 -4.86 18.89
N ILE A 251 28.62 -5.27 19.96
CA ILE A 251 27.18 -5.55 19.91
C ILE A 251 26.41 -4.29 19.48
N TYR A 252 26.77 -3.13 20.04
CA TYR A 252 26.15 -1.88 19.62
C TYR A 252 26.54 -1.50 18.18
N LYS A 253 27.85 -1.43 17.89
CA LYS A 253 28.36 -0.97 16.58
C LYS A 253 27.91 -1.85 15.41
N GLU A 254 27.88 -3.16 15.61
CA GLU A 254 27.71 -4.11 14.53
C GLU A 254 26.30 -4.71 14.47
N ARG A 255 25.65 -4.94 15.62
CA ARG A 255 24.33 -5.59 15.68
C ARG A 255 23.21 -4.58 15.87
N TRP A 256 23.26 -3.76 16.92
CA TRP A 256 22.17 -2.84 17.23
C TRP A 256 21.90 -1.86 16.10
N ILE A 257 22.94 -1.20 15.58
CA ILE A 257 22.79 -0.23 14.48
C ILE A 257 22.17 -0.89 13.25
N TYR A 258 22.64 -2.07 12.87
CA TYR A 258 22.12 -2.78 11.71
C TYR A 258 20.67 -3.23 11.91
N ILE A 259 20.37 -3.90 13.02
CA ILE A 259 19.05 -4.48 13.30
C ILE A 259 18.01 -3.39 13.54
N SER A 260 18.34 -2.29 14.22
CA SER A 260 17.41 -1.16 14.40
C SER A 260 17.05 -0.51 13.07
N ASN A 261 18.03 -0.24 12.21
CA ASN A 261 17.81 0.34 10.88
C ASN A 261 17.01 -0.60 9.95
N LEU A 262 17.34 -1.90 9.97
CA LEU A 262 16.62 -2.89 9.18
C LEU A 262 15.18 -3.08 9.69
N SER A 263 14.98 -3.11 11.01
CA SER A 263 13.64 -3.16 11.63
C SER A 263 12.79 -1.98 11.18
N LYS A 264 13.35 -0.77 11.18
CA LYS A 264 12.66 0.43 10.70
C LYS A 264 12.28 0.32 9.23
N SER A 265 13.22 -0.14 8.39
CA SER A 265 12.97 -0.36 6.96
C SER A 265 11.88 -1.41 6.72
N ALA A 266 11.92 -2.52 7.47
CA ALA A 266 10.94 -3.60 7.40
C ALA A 266 9.55 -3.18 7.86
N PHE A 267 9.49 -2.32 8.88
CA PHE A 267 8.26 -1.72 9.38
C PHE A 267 7.59 -0.82 8.32
N GLU A 268 8.37 0.06 7.69
CA GLU A 268 7.85 0.99 6.69
C GLU A 268 7.37 0.24 5.44
N ASP A 269 8.18 -0.72 4.98
CA ASP A 269 7.90 -1.55 3.81
C ASP A 269 6.75 -2.56 4.02
N GLY A 270 6.33 -2.80 5.26
CA GLY A 270 5.22 -3.70 5.62
C GLY A 270 5.61 -5.17 5.70
N VAL A 271 6.91 -5.48 5.78
CA VAL A 271 7.43 -6.84 5.98
C VAL A 271 7.13 -7.37 7.38
N ILE A 272 6.98 -6.48 8.36
CA ILE A 272 6.57 -6.84 9.72
C ILE A 272 5.21 -6.24 10.06
N GLU A 273 4.45 -6.96 10.88
CA GLU A 273 3.15 -6.51 11.36
C GLU A 273 3.39 -5.32 12.30
N ARG A 274 2.71 -4.19 12.06
CA ARG A 274 3.04 -2.91 12.68
C ARG A 274 2.50 -2.78 14.10
N GLN A 275 1.27 -3.22 14.33
CA GLN A 275 0.57 -2.99 15.59
C GLN A 275 1.22 -3.76 16.73
N ASP A 276 1.39 -5.06 16.56
CA ASP A 276 2.01 -5.98 17.52
C ASP A 276 3.48 -5.67 17.70
N PHE A 277 4.20 -5.30 16.63
CA PHE A 277 5.60 -4.87 16.75
C PHE A 277 5.74 -3.68 17.72
N LEU A 278 4.91 -2.64 17.57
CA LEU A 278 4.96 -1.48 18.46
C LEU A 278 4.50 -1.79 19.88
N ASN A 279 3.54 -2.71 20.06
CA ASN A 279 3.14 -3.18 21.39
C ASN A 279 4.32 -3.88 22.09
N GLU A 280 5.01 -4.78 21.41
CA GLU A 280 6.17 -5.50 21.97
C GLU A 280 7.36 -4.56 22.26
N LEU A 281 7.57 -3.52 21.45
CA LEU A 281 8.54 -2.47 21.79
C LEU A 281 8.11 -1.72 23.08
N CYS A 282 6.83 -1.40 23.23
CA CYS A 282 6.34 -0.82 24.48
C CYS A 282 6.55 -1.77 25.68
N ASP A 283 6.37 -3.07 25.49
CA ASP A 283 6.59 -4.08 26.54
C ASP A 283 8.07 -4.17 26.93
N ILE A 284 8.99 -4.21 25.96
CA ILE A 284 10.44 -4.13 26.23
C ILE A 284 10.79 -2.84 26.98
N PHE A 285 10.21 -1.69 26.59
CA PHE A 285 10.44 -0.44 27.30
C PHE A 285 10.00 -0.53 28.76
N SER A 286 8.80 -1.05 28.99
CA SER A 286 8.22 -1.25 30.31
C SER A 286 9.09 -2.15 31.18
N ASP A 287 9.44 -3.34 30.67
CA ASP A 287 10.17 -4.39 31.40
C ASP A 287 11.56 -3.93 31.86
N PHE A 288 12.28 -3.24 30.98
CA PHE A 288 13.68 -2.88 31.23
C PHE A 288 13.85 -1.52 31.94
N PHE A 289 13.00 -0.55 31.63
CA PHE A 289 13.27 0.85 31.97
C PHE A 289 12.24 1.49 32.91
N VAL A 290 10.99 0.99 32.97
CA VAL A 290 9.95 1.53 33.85
C VAL A 290 9.99 0.84 35.22
N ARG A 291 11.08 1.03 35.94
CA ARG A 291 11.33 0.48 37.28
C ARG A 291 12.19 1.42 38.12
N ARG A 292 12.08 1.33 39.45
CA ARG A 292 13.01 1.99 40.37
C ARG A 292 14.41 1.43 40.16
N VAL A 293 15.41 2.29 40.08
CA VAL A 293 16.79 1.85 39.92
C VAL A 293 17.56 2.19 41.19
N LYS A 294 17.71 1.18 42.06
CA LYS A 294 18.34 1.39 43.37
C LYS A 294 19.86 1.59 43.31
N ASN A 295 20.57 1.14 42.25
CA ASN A 295 22.00 1.39 42.06
C ASN A 295 22.43 1.12 40.60
N GLU A 296 22.82 2.14 39.85
CA GLU A 296 23.24 2.12 38.44
C GLU A 296 22.12 2.10 37.39
N GLU A 297 21.58 3.29 37.14
CA GLU A 297 20.80 3.48 35.93
C GLU A 297 21.65 3.32 34.68
N LYS A 298 21.21 2.41 33.81
CA LYS A 298 21.77 2.15 32.50
C LYS A 298 21.32 3.24 31.50
N LEU A 299 21.70 4.49 31.79
CA LEU A 299 21.35 5.69 31.02
C LEU A 299 21.71 5.59 29.53
N PRO A 300 22.90 5.08 29.15
CA PRO A 300 23.24 4.91 27.74
C PRO A 300 22.32 3.93 27.02
N GLN A 301 21.96 2.81 27.66
CA GLN A 301 21.04 1.80 27.14
C GLN A 301 19.64 2.39 26.95
N LEU A 302 19.14 3.10 27.97
CA LEU A 302 17.85 3.79 27.91
C LEU A 302 17.82 4.82 26.77
N ARG A 303 18.87 5.63 26.66
CA ARG A 303 18.98 6.63 25.59
C ARG A 303 18.93 5.99 24.21
N ILE A 304 19.71 4.93 23.99
CA ILE A 304 19.75 4.22 22.71
C ILE A 304 18.39 3.62 22.37
N TYR A 305 17.72 3.03 23.37
CA TYR A 305 16.40 2.45 23.19
C TYR A 305 15.35 3.51 22.86
N LEU A 306 15.32 4.64 23.58
CA LEU A 306 14.42 5.75 23.30
C LEU A 306 14.65 6.35 21.90
N LEU A 307 15.90 6.51 21.48
CA LEU A 307 16.24 6.96 20.12
C LEU A 307 15.75 6.00 19.04
N PHE A 308 15.67 4.70 19.33
CA PHE A 308 15.07 3.73 18.42
C PHE A 308 13.54 3.82 18.44
N LEU A 309 12.91 3.83 19.62
CA LEU A 309 11.45 3.90 19.76
C LEU A 309 10.85 5.17 19.12
N THR A 310 11.55 6.30 19.26
CA THR A 310 11.12 7.59 18.68
C THR A 310 11.01 7.59 17.15
N GLN A 311 11.70 6.66 16.46
CA GLN A 311 11.56 6.50 14.99
C GLN A 311 10.16 6.05 14.56
N PHE A 312 9.36 5.54 15.52
CA PHE A 312 8.00 5.07 15.30
C PHE A 312 6.95 6.00 15.90
N LEU A 313 7.35 7.13 16.49
CA LEU A 313 6.46 7.99 17.27
C LEU A 313 5.25 8.48 16.48
N ARG A 314 5.43 8.83 15.20
CA ARG A 314 4.32 9.20 14.31
C ARG A 314 3.26 8.09 14.18
N HIS A 315 3.68 6.83 14.09
CA HIS A 315 2.76 5.71 14.00
C HIS A 315 2.12 5.40 15.35
N ILE A 316 2.87 5.56 16.44
CA ILE A 316 2.35 5.44 17.81
C ILE A 316 1.26 6.48 18.06
N ASN A 317 1.48 7.75 17.69
CA ASN A 317 0.50 8.83 17.88
C ASN A 317 -0.78 8.63 17.07
N ASN A 318 -0.69 8.01 15.89
CA ASN A 318 -1.86 7.65 15.10
C ASN A 318 -2.69 6.51 15.72
N ASN A 319 -2.17 5.80 16.72
CA ASN A 319 -2.90 4.77 17.45
C ASN A 319 -3.13 5.22 18.90
N LEU A 320 -4.39 5.53 19.21
CA LEU A 320 -4.80 6.02 20.52
C LEU A 320 -4.33 5.13 21.69
N ILE A 321 -4.40 3.81 21.52
CA ILE A 321 -4.04 2.83 22.57
C ILE A 321 -2.53 2.86 22.80
N LEU A 322 -1.73 2.76 21.72
CA LEU A 322 -0.27 2.78 21.82
C LEU A 322 0.24 4.12 22.38
N ALA A 323 -0.30 5.25 21.90
CA ALA A 323 0.03 6.58 22.42
C ALA A 323 -0.26 6.69 23.91
N ARG A 324 -1.40 6.16 24.38
CA ARG A 324 -1.76 6.16 25.79
C ARG A 324 -0.82 5.32 26.64
N ARG A 325 -0.51 4.10 26.18
CA ARG A 325 0.44 3.21 26.84
C ARG A 325 1.81 3.87 26.97
N LEU A 326 2.32 4.45 25.89
CA LEU A 326 3.62 5.11 25.89
C LEU A 326 3.63 6.33 26.81
N ALA A 327 2.59 7.18 26.76
CA ALA A 327 2.46 8.32 27.67
C ALA A 327 2.44 7.88 29.14
N HIS A 328 1.70 6.81 29.47
CA HIS A 328 1.65 6.27 30.83
C HIS A 328 3.03 5.81 31.30
N MET A 329 3.74 5.03 30.49
CA MET A 329 5.08 4.53 30.82
C MET A 329 6.09 5.67 31.01
N ILE A 330 6.05 6.69 30.16
CA ILE A 330 6.94 7.85 30.26
C ILE A 330 6.61 8.69 31.49
N ALA A 331 5.33 8.98 31.75
CA ALA A 331 4.91 9.71 32.95
C ALA A 331 5.31 8.95 34.22
N MET A 332 5.14 7.62 34.24
CA MET A 332 5.62 6.78 35.34
C MET A 332 7.13 6.85 35.51
N LYS A 333 7.91 6.76 34.43
CA LYS A 333 9.38 6.86 34.52
C LYS A 333 9.85 8.24 35.00
N LEU A 334 9.23 9.32 34.54
CA LEU A 334 9.50 10.68 35.03
C LEU A 334 9.14 10.81 36.53
N ARG A 335 8.02 10.24 36.97
CA ARG A 335 7.66 10.19 38.39
C ARG A 335 8.72 9.48 39.22
N LEU A 336 9.21 8.34 38.76
CA LEU A 336 10.27 7.59 39.45
C LEU A 336 11.54 8.43 39.61
N TYR A 337 11.96 9.15 38.56
CA TYR A 337 13.12 10.05 38.67
C TYR A 337 12.96 11.15 39.69
N LYS A 338 11.77 11.77 39.76
CA LYS A 338 11.52 12.76 40.81
C LYS A 338 11.61 12.13 42.20
N MET A 339 10.99 10.97 42.40
CA MET A 339 11.02 10.28 43.69
C MET A 339 12.45 9.94 44.10
N GLU A 340 13.27 9.45 43.17
CA GLU A 340 14.68 9.14 43.42
C GLU A 340 15.51 10.40 43.69
N TYR A 341 15.26 11.50 42.98
CA TYR A 341 15.88 12.80 43.24
C TYR A 341 15.56 13.33 44.64
N ASP A 342 14.29 13.26 45.05
CA ASP A 342 13.84 13.67 46.39
C ASP A 342 14.46 12.80 47.49
N GLU A 343 14.50 11.47 47.29
CA GLU A 343 15.12 10.51 48.21
C GLU A 343 16.64 10.76 48.34
N GLN A 344 17.35 11.01 47.24
CA GLN A 344 18.80 11.25 47.24
C GLN A 344 19.19 12.58 47.93
N ASN A 345 18.36 13.60 47.80
CA ASN A 345 18.63 14.92 48.39
C ASN A 345 17.99 15.10 49.77
N ASN A 346 17.22 14.12 50.26
CA ASN A 346 16.40 14.24 51.48
C ASN A 346 15.48 15.48 51.46
N THR A 347 14.86 15.75 50.32
CA THR A 347 13.99 16.92 50.11
C THR A 347 12.63 16.54 49.54
N VAL A 348 11.64 17.43 49.68
CA VAL A 348 10.37 17.33 48.94
C VAL A 348 10.31 18.50 47.97
N SER A 349 10.81 18.28 46.74
CA SER A 349 10.85 19.32 45.71
C SER A 349 9.57 19.38 44.88
N LYS A 350 9.29 20.54 44.27
CA LYS A 350 8.25 20.63 43.22
C LYS A 350 8.73 19.89 41.97
N GLY A 351 7.80 19.29 41.20
CA GLY A 351 8.17 18.49 40.03
C GLY A 351 8.99 19.26 38.99
N ALA A 352 8.59 20.49 38.66
CA ALA A 352 9.30 21.33 37.69
C ALA A 352 10.75 21.67 38.12
N GLU A 353 10.95 21.96 39.41
CA GLU A 353 12.27 22.24 39.99
C GLU A 353 13.16 21.00 39.92
N ALA A 354 12.64 19.83 40.31
CA ALA A 354 13.35 18.55 40.22
C ALA A 354 13.79 18.24 38.79
N PHE A 355 12.89 18.35 37.81
CA PHE A 355 13.22 18.07 36.42
C PHE A 355 14.20 19.07 35.82
N THR A 356 14.16 20.33 36.26
CA THR A 356 15.15 21.35 35.86
C THR A 356 16.53 20.99 36.41
N ALA A 357 16.63 20.60 37.68
CA ALA A 357 17.89 20.14 38.28
C ALA A 357 18.42 18.86 37.60
N LEU A 358 17.55 17.88 37.35
CA LEU A 358 17.91 16.65 36.63
C LEU A 358 18.38 16.93 35.19
N ALA A 359 17.81 17.93 34.52
CA ALA A 359 18.24 18.38 33.20
C ALA A 359 19.58 19.16 33.22
N GLN A 360 20.03 19.64 34.37
CA GLN A 360 21.36 20.25 34.50
C GLN A 360 22.48 19.19 34.57
N CYS A 361 22.19 17.98 35.06
CA CYS A 361 23.15 16.88 35.07
C CYS A 361 23.47 16.39 33.65
N SER A 362 24.75 16.40 33.25
CA SER A 362 25.18 16.05 31.89
C SER A 362 24.79 14.63 31.45
N ALA A 363 24.76 13.68 32.39
CA ALA A 363 24.40 12.29 32.11
C ALA A 363 22.89 12.09 31.91
N LEU A 364 22.07 12.74 32.74
CA LEU A 364 20.60 12.61 32.73
C LEU A 364 19.93 13.54 31.72
N ARG A 365 20.54 14.69 31.41
CA ARG A 365 20.00 15.72 30.51
C ARG A 365 19.44 15.16 29.20
N PRO A 366 20.16 14.31 28.42
CA PRO A 366 19.62 13.80 27.16
C PRO A 366 18.41 12.89 27.36
N VAL A 367 18.39 12.10 28.44
CA VAL A 367 17.31 11.16 28.75
C VAL A 367 16.06 11.91 29.20
N ILE A 368 16.21 12.89 30.09
CA ILE A 368 15.10 13.74 30.54
C ILE A 368 14.49 14.47 29.34
N HIS A 369 15.29 15.13 28.50
CA HIS A 369 14.76 15.81 27.32
C HIS A 369 14.09 14.86 26.32
N LEU A 370 14.60 13.63 26.13
CA LEU A 370 13.94 12.66 25.26
C LEU A 370 12.58 12.23 25.83
N LEU A 371 12.51 11.90 27.12
CA LEU A 371 11.26 11.51 27.77
C LEU A 371 10.23 12.65 27.74
N THR A 372 10.65 13.87 28.08
CA THR A 372 9.74 15.04 28.05
C THR A 372 9.29 15.35 26.64
N ALA A 373 10.19 15.33 25.66
CA ALA A 373 9.85 15.57 24.26
C ALA A 373 8.85 14.54 23.72
N VAL A 374 9.01 13.25 24.04
CA VAL A 374 8.07 12.21 23.61
C VAL A 374 6.69 12.43 24.24
N LEU A 375 6.63 12.72 25.55
CA LEU A 375 5.35 12.99 26.22
C LEU A 375 4.67 14.25 25.66
N GLN A 376 5.42 15.33 25.47
CA GLN A 376 4.94 16.58 24.88
C GLN A 376 4.45 16.37 23.45
N ASN A 377 5.14 15.57 22.65
CA ASN A 377 4.71 15.24 21.30
C ASN A 377 3.39 14.45 21.29
N ILE A 378 3.21 13.47 22.20
CA ILE A 378 1.92 12.76 22.34
C ILE A 378 0.80 13.73 22.75
N VAL A 379 1.07 14.67 23.68
CA VAL A 379 0.09 15.68 24.11
C VAL A 379 -0.34 16.60 22.96
N ILE A 380 0.56 16.89 22.02
CA ILE A 380 0.29 17.76 20.87
C ILE A 380 -0.44 17.00 19.76
N ASP A 381 0.09 15.85 19.34
CA ASP A 381 -0.37 15.11 18.17
C ASP A 381 -1.54 14.17 18.47
N ALA A 382 -1.60 13.63 19.69
CA ALA A 382 -2.60 12.68 20.14
C ALA A 382 -3.19 13.03 21.52
N PRO A 383 -3.75 14.25 21.71
CA PRO A 383 -4.26 14.70 23.02
C PRO A 383 -5.34 13.78 23.60
N ALA A 384 -6.09 13.07 22.75
CA ALA A 384 -7.08 12.09 23.19
C ALA A 384 -6.46 10.94 24.00
N ALA A 385 -5.19 10.59 23.74
CA ALA A 385 -4.49 9.50 24.42
C ALA A 385 -4.24 9.78 25.90
N VAL A 386 -4.24 11.06 26.30
CA VAL A 386 -3.98 11.48 27.68
C VAL A 386 -5.22 11.98 28.41
N ILE A 387 -6.40 11.92 27.79
CA ILE A 387 -7.67 12.26 28.46
C ILE A 387 -7.96 11.23 29.55
N TRP A 388 -8.44 11.70 30.70
CA TRP A 388 -8.86 10.83 31.79
C TRP A 388 -10.00 9.90 31.36
N ASN A 389 -9.96 8.65 31.80
CA ASN A 389 -11.07 7.72 31.63
C ASN A 389 -11.43 7.04 32.96
N LYS A 390 -12.66 6.53 33.03
CA LYS A 390 -13.18 5.81 34.20
C LYS A 390 -12.81 4.31 34.19
N PHE A 391 -11.93 3.87 33.30
CA PHE A 391 -11.56 2.47 33.21
C PHE A 391 -10.86 2.06 34.51
N LYS A 392 -11.30 0.97 35.13
CA LYS A 392 -10.67 0.40 36.34
C LYS A 392 -10.33 -1.05 36.06
N VAL A 393 -9.07 -1.42 36.29
CA VAL A 393 -8.67 -2.84 36.31
C VAL A 393 -8.90 -3.36 37.72
N SER A 394 -9.55 -4.51 37.84
CA SER A 394 -9.67 -5.20 39.13
C SER A 394 -8.28 -5.64 39.60
N THR A 395 -7.94 -5.39 40.86
CA THR A 395 -6.67 -5.81 41.47
C THR A 395 -6.67 -7.27 41.94
N THR A 396 -7.82 -7.94 41.90
CA THR A 396 -7.98 -9.34 42.36
C THR A 396 -7.65 -10.38 41.29
N ASP A 397 -7.80 -10.02 40.01
CA ASP A 397 -7.52 -10.93 38.91
C ASP A 397 -6.13 -10.67 38.34
N LYS A 398 -5.43 -11.73 37.90
CA LYS A 398 -4.19 -11.64 37.10
C LYS A 398 -4.51 -11.09 35.69
N LEU A 399 -5.02 -9.87 35.62
CA LEU A 399 -5.32 -9.17 34.38
C LEU A 399 -4.01 -8.71 33.74
N PRO A 400 -3.91 -8.69 32.39
CA PRO A 400 -2.67 -8.32 31.73
C PRO A 400 -2.28 -6.88 32.08
N PHE A 401 -0.99 -6.68 32.42
CA PHE A 401 -0.43 -5.42 32.91
C PHE A 401 -0.75 -4.22 32.00
N ILE A 402 -0.90 -4.46 30.70
CA ILE A 402 -1.34 -3.48 29.70
C ILE A 402 -2.60 -2.72 30.08
N LEU A 403 -3.56 -3.35 30.75
CA LEU A 403 -4.83 -2.72 31.10
C LEU A 403 -4.64 -1.62 32.15
N SER A 404 -3.66 -1.76 33.04
CA SER A 404 -3.33 -0.73 34.03
C SER A 404 -2.78 0.54 33.37
N GLN A 405 -2.06 0.39 32.26
CA GLN A 405 -1.52 1.50 31.46
C GLN A 405 -2.61 2.29 30.74
N LEU A 406 -3.83 1.75 30.64
CA LEU A 406 -4.97 2.39 29.97
C LEU A 406 -5.91 3.12 30.94
N CYS A 407 -5.74 2.97 32.25
CA CYS A 407 -6.59 3.58 33.28
C CYS A 407 -6.24 5.05 33.60
N GLY A 408 -7.24 5.81 34.06
CA GLY A 408 -7.05 7.18 34.56
C GLY A 408 -6.55 8.13 33.48
N SER A 409 -5.93 9.26 33.79
CA SER A 409 -5.10 9.97 32.81
C SER A 409 -3.63 9.59 33.01
N PRO A 410 -2.86 9.29 31.94
CA PRO A 410 -1.40 9.22 32.03
C PRO A 410 -0.75 10.43 32.70
N LEU A 411 -1.35 11.62 32.57
CA LEU A 411 -0.83 12.86 33.16
C LEU A 411 -1.05 12.94 34.67
N ASP A 412 -1.97 12.15 35.24
CA ASP A 412 -2.17 12.08 36.69
C ASP A 412 -0.94 11.50 37.41
N LEU A 413 -0.09 10.76 36.69
CA LEU A 413 1.17 10.24 37.20
C LEU A 413 2.29 11.29 37.16
N LEU A 414 2.16 12.32 36.33
CA LEU A 414 3.21 13.30 36.12
C LEU A 414 3.30 14.25 37.34
N PRO A 415 4.49 14.45 37.95
CA PRO A 415 4.61 15.27 39.16
C PRO A 415 4.44 16.79 38.99
N CYS A 416 4.27 17.27 37.77
CA CYS A 416 4.09 18.69 37.43
C CYS A 416 3.24 18.79 36.16
N ALA A 417 2.86 20.01 35.75
CA ALA A 417 2.17 20.17 34.48
C ALA A 417 3.09 19.90 33.30
N VAL A 418 2.55 19.40 32.18
CA VAL A 418 3.33 19.03 30.98
C VAL A 418 4.11 20.22 30.40
N HIS A 419 3.53 21.43 30.48
CA HIS A 419 4.13 22.66 29.99
C HIS A 419 5.23 23.22 30.91
N GLU A 420 5.38 22.68 32.12
CA GLU A 420 6.46 23.03 33.06
C GLU A 420 7.68 22.10 32.92
N LEU A 421 7.57 21.06 32.09
CA LEU A 421 8.68 20.14 31.82
C LEU A 421 9.80 20.83 31.03
N PRO A 422 11.08 20.45 31.24
CA PRO A 422 12.21 21.03 30.54
C PRO A 422 12.06 21.02 29.01
N LEU A 423 12.15 22.21 28.42
CA LEU A 423 12.18 22.44 26.98
C LEU A 423 13.61 22.72 26.51
N PRO A 424 13.99 22.31 25.29
CA PRO A 424 15.24 22.76 24.70
C PRO A 424 15.23 24.28 24.52
N ALA A 425 16.37 24.92 24.79
CA ALA A 425 16.53 26.36 24.58
C ALA A 425 16.47 26.68 23.08
N GLY A 426 15.63 27.63 22.68
CA GLY A 426 15.44 28.01 21.29
C GLY A 426 14.44 29.14 21.12
N LYS A 427 14.47 29.80 19.95
CA LYS A 427 13.61 30.96 19.63
C LYS A 427 12.12 30.63 19.67
N ASP A 428 11.74 29.38 19.42
CA ASP A 428 10.35 28.90 19.42
C ASP A 428 9.91 28.25 20.74
N SER A 429 10.75 28.26 21.78
CA SER A 429 10.46 27.58 23.04
C SER A 429 9.22 28.14 23.74
N GLU A 430 9.06 29.47 23.71
CA GLU A 430 7.88 30.16 24.27
C GLU A 430 6.60 29.78 23.52
N ARG A 431 6.63 29.84 22.18
CA ARG A 431 5.50 29.44 21.33
C ARG A 431 5.12 27.97 21.56
N PHE A 432 6.10 27.09 21.72
CA PHE A 432 5.87 25.68 22.01
C PHE A 432 5.22 25.49 23.39
N ALA A 433 5.66 26.24 24.40
CA ALA A 433 5.04 26.24 25.72
C ALA A 433 3.58 26.73 25.68
N GLU A 434 3.26 27.74 24.87
CA GLU A 434 1.88 28.20 24.65
C GLU A 434 0.99 27.12 24.03
N ILE A 435 1.48 26.42 23.00
CA ILE A 435 0.76 25.30 22.38
C ILE A 435 0.49 24.19 23.43
N LEU A 436 1.49 23.87 24.25
CA LEU A 436 1.33 22.89 25.33
C LEU A 436 0.31 23.33 26.38
N LYS A 437 0.29 24.61 26.77
CA LYS A 437 -0.72 25.17 27.67
C LYS A 437 -2.12 25.02 27.08
N LEU A 438 -2.30 25.42 25.82
CA LEU A 438 -3.59 25.28 25.11
C LEU A 438 -4.06 23.83 25.09
N ARG A 439 -3.18 22.89 24.72
CA ARG A 439 -3.49 21.44 24.71
C ARG A 439 -3.81 20.92 26.10
N THR A 440 -3.07 21.35 27.12
CA THR A 440 -3.33 20.96 28.51
C THR A 440 -4.73 21.40 28.96
N THR A 441 -5.13 22.65 28.68
CA THR A 441 -6.47 23.14 29.00
C THR A 441 -7.56 22.36 28.26
N GLU A 442 -7.34 22.03 26.98
CA GLU A 442 -8.25 21.18 26.21
C GLU A 442 -8.42 19.79 26.85
N ILE A 443 -7.31 19.16 27.25
CA ILE A 443 -7.30 17.83 27.89
C ILE A 443 -8.06 17.87 29.21
N VAL A 444 -7.83 18.88 30.06
CA VAL A 444 -8.53 19.05 31.33
C VAL A 444 -10.03 19.20 31.11
N ARG A 445 -10.43 20.10 30.21
CA ARG A 445 -11.85 20.31 29.86
C ARG A 445 -12.52 19.02 29.38
N ARG A 446 -11.86 18.27 28.48
CA ARG A 446 -12.40 17.00 27.96
C ARG A 446 -12.44 15.91 29.03
N SER A 447 -11.45 15.87 29.93
CA SER A 447 -11.41 14.94 31.06
C SER A 447 -12.55 15.18 32.04
N GLN A 448 -12.85 16.45 32.36
CA GLN A 448 -14.00 16.84 33.18
C GLN A 448 -15.33 16.45 32.51
N ALA A 449 -15.45 16.63 31.19
CA ALA A 449 -16.65 16.22 30.46
C ALA A 449 -16.89 14.68 30.52
N VAL A 450 -15.82 13.89 30.45
CA VAL A 450 -15.88 12.43 30.62
C VAL A 450 -16.28 12.05 32.06
N GLN A 451 -15.75 12.74 33.08
CA GLN A 451 -16.18 12.56 34.47
C GLN A 451 -17.66 12.91 34.66
N GLY A 452 -18.14 13.95 33.98
CA GLY A 452 -19.55 14.33 33.86
C GLY A 452 -20.42 13.38 33.03
N LYS A 453 -19.91 12.19 32.66
CA LYS A 453 -20.59 11.12 31.90
C LYS A 453 -21.09 11.49 30.50
N TRP A 454 -20.55 12.54 29.88
CA TRP A 454 -20.87 12.97 28.51
C TRP A 454 -22.30 12.66 28.03
N SER A 455 -23.26 13.07 28.85
CA SER A 455 -24.57 13.52 28.42
C SER A 455 -24.71 14.94 28.98
N PHE A 456 -25.49 15.79 28.32
CA PHE A 456 -26.06 16.95 29.01
C PHE A 456 -26.56 16.48 30.38
N ASN A 457 -26.37 17.29 31.43
CA ASN A 457 -26.86 16.95 32.77
C ASN A 457 -28.27 16.35 32.61
N GLN A 458 -28.63 15.28 33.31
CA GLN A 458 -29.96 14.64 33.15
C GLN A 458 -31.12 15.66 33.23
N LYS A 459 -30.90 16.76 33.95
CA LYS A 459 -31.79 17.94 34.00
C LYS A 459 -31.84 18.76 32.70
N GLU A 460 -30.72 18.93 32.00
CA GLU A 460 -30.62 19.61 30.70
C GLU A 460 -31.06 18.73 29.52
N GLN A 461 -30.91 17.39 29.60
CA GLN A 461 -31.50 16.48 28.60
C GLN A 461 -33.01 16.61 28.54
N PHE A 462 -33.69 16.78 29.68
CA PHE A 462 -35.13 17.00 29.70
C PHE A 462 -35.51 18.34 29.07
N VAL A 463 -34.73 19.40 29.30
CA VAL A 463 -34.96 20.72 28.70
C VAL A 463 -34.73 20.69 27.19
N PHE A 464 -33.66 20.03 26.72
CA PHE A 464 -33.39 19.89 25.29
C PHE A 464 -34.40 18.98 24.59
N ALA A 465 -34.77 17.85 25.19
CA ALA A 465 -35.84 16.98 24.66
C ALA A 465 -37.16 17.74 24.56
N LYS A 466 -37.55 18.47 25.61
CA LYS A 466 -38.76 19.31 25.60
C LYS A 466 -38.71 20.41 24.53
N LEU A 467 -37.54 21.00 24.28
CA LEU A 467 -37.35 21.97 23.21
C LEU A 467 -37.52 21.32 21.82
N VAL A 468 -36.92 20.14 21.62
CA VAL A 468 -37.04 19.38 20.37
C VAL A 468 -38.50 18.96 20.14
N ASP A 469 -39.17 18.43 21.15
CA ASP A 469 -40.59 18.05 21.08
C ASP A 469 -41.47 19.27 20.76
N SER A 470 -41.19 20.43 21.38
CA SER A 470 -41.92 21.67 21.08
C SER A 470 -41.69 22.14 19.63
N CYS A 471 -40.46 22.04 19.12
CA CYS A 471 -40.18 22.37 17.71
C CYS A 471 -40.88 21.40 16.75
N LEU A 472 -40.93 20.11 17.07
CA LEU A 472 -41.61 19.10 16.28
C LEU A 472 -43.14 19.30 16.29
N ASP A 473 -43.72 19.69 17.43
CA ASP A 473 -45.14 20.03 17.54
C ASP A 473 -45.48 21.26 16.67
N VAL A 474 -44.65 22.30 16.70
CA VAL A 474 -44.83 23.50 15.86
C VAL A 474 -44.75 23.13 14.38
N ILE A 475 -43.76 22.34 13.97
CA ILE A 475 -43.62 21.87 12.59
C ILE A 475 -44.83 21.01 12.20
N GLY A 476 -45.27 20.09 13.06
CA GLY A 476 -46.44 19.25 12.81
C GLY A 476 -47.73 20.06 12.64
N ILE A 477 -47.92 21.15 13.40
CA ILE A 477 -49.05 22.07 13.23
C ILE A 477 -48.96 22.80 11.88
N LEU A 478 -47.77 23.26 11.49
CA LEU A 478 -47.57 23.95 10.22
C LEU A 478 -47.78 23.01 9.02
N ASP A 479 -47.30 21.78 9.10
CA ASP A 479 -47.40 20.78 8.03
C ASP A 479 -48.82 20.21 7.87
N SER A 480 -49.62 20.19 8.95
CA SER A 480 -51.00 19.66 8.94
C SER A 480 -52.08 20.70 8.65
N SER A 481 -51.71 21.98 8.56
CA SER A 481 -52.67 23.06 8.32
C SER A 481 -52.89 23.30 6.82
N ASP A 482 -54.14 23.26 6.38
CA ASP A 482 -54.51 23.58 5.00
C ASP A 482 -54.56 25.09 4.80
N ILE A 483 -53.71 25.61 3.89
CA ILE A 483 -53.56 27.04 3.61
C ILE A 483 -54.83 27.64 2.97
N LEU A 484 -55.72 26.80 2.44
CA LEU A 484 -56.94 27.23 1.76
C LEU A 484 -58.14 27.41 2.71
N GLU A 485 -58.02 27.02 3.98
CA GLU A 485 -59.09 27.25 4.95
C GLU A 485 -59.21 28.75 5.34
N PRO A 486 -60.44 29.27 5.51
CA PRO A 486 -60.64 30.64 5.97
C PRO A 486 -60.20 30.79 7.44
N ASN A 487 -59.51 31.90 7.76
CA ASN A 487 -58.97 32.21 9.09
C ASN A 487 -57.86 31.27 9.61
N VAL A 488 -57.12 30.61 8.72
CA VAL A 488 -56.00 29.70 9.07
C VAL A 488 -54.88 30.37 9.85
N ILE A 489 -54.46 31.58 9.49
CA ILE A 489 -53.34 32.26 10.15
C ILE A 489 -53.65 32.55 11.64
N PRO A 490 -54.81 33.13 12.00
CA PRO A 490 -55.24 33.24 13.40
C PRO A 490 -55.31 31.89 14.11
N ALA A 491 -55.87 30.86 13.48
CA ALA A 491 -56.04 29.54 14.07
C ALA A 491 -54.70 28.83 14.37
N ILE A 492 -53.73 28.92 13.46
CA ILE A 492 -52.37 28.43 13.65
C ILE A 492 -51.68 29.19 14.79
N ALA A 493 -51.82 30.52 14.83
CA ALA A 493 -51.21 31.34 15.88
C ALA A 493 -51.74 30.97 17.27
N THR A 494 -53.04 30.73 17.41
CA THR A 494 -53.64 30.26 18.67
C THR A 494 -53.12 28.89 19.09
N ARG A 495 -52.95 27.95 18.15
CA ARG A 495 -52.45 26.59 18.43
C ARG A 495 -50.96 26.54 18.79
N ILE A 496 -50.14 27.40 18.18
CA ILE A 496 -48.68 27.43 18.44
C ILE A 496 -48.37 28.19 19.74
N PHE A 497 -49.05 29.30 20.00
CA PHE A 497 -48.67 30.21 21.08
C PHE A 497 -49.52 30.12 22.34
N ASN A 498 -50.55 29.25 22.39
CA ASN A 498 -51.46 29.06 23.53
C ASN A 498 -51.87 30.39 24.20
N PHE A 499 -52.64 31.21 23.48
CA PHE A 499 -53.35 32.35 24.06
C PHE A 499 -54.68 31.93 24.70
#